data_AF-A0A8H6RXE3-F1
#
_entry.id   AF-A0A8H6RXE3-F1
#
_cell.length_a   1.000
_cell.length_b   1.000
_cell.length_c   1.000
_cell.angle_alpha   90.00
_cell.angle_beta   90.00
_cell.angle_gamma   90.00
#
_symmetry.space_group_name_H-M   'P 1'
#
loop_
_entity.id
_entity.type
_entity.pdbx_description
1 polymer ?
#
loop_
_entity_poly.entity_id
_entity_poly.type
_entity_poly.pdbx_seq_one_letter_code
_entity_poly.pdbx_strand_id
1 'polypeptide(L)'
;MTITLTGCVPGQLDPEQRNRLLRRPSSSTLSFANFDPRVASAADLGLGSLSLNDDQRRKRVVIETTCSGEARFRFVPRAQWEEGVVDEGKWPRLVNICGQLVNCSEDQWDIYKLDPFYDCTVHANGPPTITMALPKPVDPQPLGKHRRVSPEPCFDMPPPKLFHLDDSEGEMSVDEHPGMGSRRPSAPADRARRQQEKDKKRQDRREKGARRVEILTTRGHSVFNFASPVPKPPSPEKPKRKASSLFDSLRTHPDPDYYTHAEQDDERNALNYSPTKTAKRTRTYSPGAAKRDLETRRLEREKQKRERREREWNLRKEQKFQQFLNEVYLDLPNGNPAADLDEEDASSESDDDADEEAERRAAIAESRRKLAELEADRPLWEQEARRREQRERQEDEALRAKAAQRRAAENLRAEQERRARVEKERQEEERRRAAQEQARRDRERRQRSAGFSYGPWTSQRALERYNLICVDFDNTQFSAENPLDFDSVPWPVLFPPHAFGVEDIGWTAVEQFFKEIKAHMRPQDYLTLLQKSHRRFHPDKWRSRLRTVGDETEREFLELGVNSVAQAITPIWQELR
;
A
#
# COMPACT_ATOMS: atom_id res chain seq x y z
N MET A 1 -44.55 38.37 16.57
CA MET A 1 -43.59 38.51 15.45
C MET A 1 -42.42 37.59 15.77
N THR A 2 -42.19 36.54 14.98
CA THR A 2 -41.03 35.66 15.14
C THR A 2 -39.80 36.33 14.54
N ILE A 3 -38.76 36.50 15.34
CA ILE A 3 -37.46 37.02 14.87
C ILE A 3 -36.85 35.95 13.96
N THR A 4 -36.26 36.38 12.83
CA THR A 4 -35.56 35.49 11.90
C THR A 4 -34.09 35.86 11.89
N LEU A 5 -33.21 34.91 12.22
CA LEU A 5 -31.76 35.05 12.17
C LEU A 5 -31.23 34.26 10.98
N THR A 6 -30.61 34.97 10.04
CA THR A 6 -30.04 34.39 8.82
C THR A 6 -28.64 34.92 8.55
N GLY A 7 -27.79 34.10 7.92
CA GLY A 7 -26.46 34.48 7.44
C GLY A 7 -25.31 34.15 8.40
N CYS A 8 -24.10 34.61 8.09
CA CYS A 8 -22.86 34.22 8.78
C CYS A 8 -22.32 35.27 9.76
N VAL A 9 -23.11 36.31 10.08
CA VAL A 9 -22.66 37.42 10.94
C VAL A 9 -22.92 37.07 12.40
N PRO A 10 -21.90 36.96 13.26
CA PRO A 10 -22.08 36.72 14.69
C PRO A 10 -22.58 37.98 15.40
N GLY A 11 -23.31 37.77 16.50
CA GLY A 11 -23.78 38.81 17.39
C GLY A 11 -25.03 39.58 16.95
N GLN A 12 -25.94 38.93 16.24
CA GLN A 12 -27.24 39.52 15.87
C GLN A 12 -28.18 39.71 17.08
N LEU A 13 -28.13 38.81 18.08
CA LEU A 13 -28.86 38.96 19.35
C LEU A 13 -27.95 39.38 20.51
N ASP A 14 -26.70 38.90 20.52
CA ASP A 14 -25.70 39.20 21.55
C ASP A 14 -24.48 39.89 20.91
N PRO A 15 -24.38 41.23 20.98
CA PRO A 15 -23.28 41.98 20.38
C PRO A 15 -21.88 41.54 20.85
N GLU A 16 -21.75 40.98 22.06
CA GLU A 16 -20.46 40.56 22.62
C GLU A 16 -19.97 39.23 22.05
N GLN A 17 -20.86 38.42 21.47
CA GLN A 17 -20.52 37.14 20.84
C GLN A 17 -19.39 37.31 19.80
N ARG A 18 -19.38 38.42 19.09
CA ARG A 18 -18.36 38.75 18.09
C ARG A 18 -16.95 38.84 18.70
N ASN A 19 -16.84 39.36 19.92
CA ASN A 19 -15.58 39.49 20.65
C ASN A 19 -15.05 38.16 21.18
N ARG A 20 -15.96 37.23 21.53
CA ARG A 20 -15.59 35.89 22.03
C ARG A 20 -15.22 34.93 20.90
N LEU A 21 -15.89 35.04 19.75
CA LEU A 21 -15.71 34.11 18.63
C LEU A 21 -14.58 34.47 17.67
N LEU A 22 -14.43 35.75 17.34
CA LEU A 22 -13.48 36.22 16.32
C LEU A 22 -12.15 36.60 16.96
N ARG A 23 -11.04 36.26 16.30
CA ARG A 23 -9.70 36.69 16.76
C ARG A 23 -9.50 38.20 16.62
N ARG A 24 -10.11 38.79 15.58
CA ARG A 24 -10.11 40.24 15.34
C ARG A 24 -11.55 40.69 15.09
N PRO A 25 -12.25 41.19 16.12
CA PRO A 25 -13.68 41.47 16.03
C PRO A 25 -14.03 42.47 14.94
N SER A 26 -13.22 43.50 14.67
CA SER A 26 -13.56 44.52 13.69
C SER A 26 -13.39 44.10 12.22
N SER A 27 -12.54 43.12 11.92
CA SER A 27 -12.06 42.89 10.55
C SER A 27 -12.11 41.45 10.05
N SER A 28 -12.61 40.52 10.87
CA SER A 28 -12.75 39.11 10.48
C SER A 28 -14.19 38.80 10.06
N THR A 29 -14.31 37.90 9.10
CA THR A 29 -15.59 37.36 8.61
C THR A 29 -15.58 35.84 8.75
N LEU A 30 -16.74 35.26 9.04
CA LEU A 30 -16.93 33.81 9.07
C LEU A 30 -17.65 33.35 7.81
N SER A 31 -17.22 32.21 7.29
CA SER A 31 -17.91 31.46 6.24
C SER A 31 -17.99 30.00 6.64
N PHE A 32 -19.05 29.31 6.21
CA PHE A 32 -19.27 27.90 6.54
C PHE A 32 -19.15 27.04 5.29
N ALA A 33 -18.57 25.85 5.44
CA ALA A 33 -18.44 24.89 4.36
C ALA A 33 -18.61 23.46 4.89
N ASN A 34 -18.94 22.54 3.98
CA ASN A 34 -19.00 21.12 4.28
C ASN A 34 -17.67 20.45 3.96
N PHE A 35 -17.03 19.89 4.99
CA PHE A 35 -15.84 19.08 4.85
C PHE A 35 -16.24 17.62 4.60
N ASP A 36 -15.92 17.14 3.40
CA ASP A 36 -16.02 15.73 3.05
C ASP A 36 -14.62 15.09 3.15
N PRO A 37 -14.40 14.17 4.11
CA PRO A 37 -13.13 13.48 4.26
C PRO A 37 -12.67 12.74 2.99
N ARG A 38 -13.62 12.31 2.14
CA ARG A 38 -13.32 11.60 0.88
C ARG A 38 -12.75 12.51 -0.20
N VAL A 39 -13.13 13.78 -0.20
CA VAL A 39 -12.58 14.78 -1.12
C VAL A 39 -11.20 15.24 -0.65
N ALA A 40 -11.01 15.37 0.66
CA ALA A 40 -9.74 15.82 1.25
C ALA A 40 -8.68 14.71 1.32
N SER A 41 -9.09 13.45 1.48
CA SER A 41 -8.18 12.31 1.42
C SER A 41 -7.97 11.93 -0.04
N ALA A 42 -6.94 12.49 -0.68
CA ALA A 42 -6.43 11.95 -1.93
C ALA A 42 -6.29 10.42 -1.74
N ALA A 43 -7.02 9.67 -2.55
CA ALA A 43 -7.43 8.28 -2.32
C ALA A 43 -6.30 7.22 -2.21
N ASP A 44 -5.05 7.61 -1.95
CA ASP A 44 -3.89 6.78 -2.30
C ASP A 44 -2.79 6.65 -1.23
N LEU A 45 -3.04 7.11 0.02
CA LEU A 45 -2.04 6.97 1.11
C LEU A 45 -2.30 5.83 2.10
N GLY A 46 -3.23 4.92 1.83
CA GLY A 46 -3.32 3.65 2.56
C GLY A 46 -3.57 3.75 4.08
N LEU A 47 -4.12 4.88 4.56
CA LEU A 47 -4.46 5.11 5.97
C LEU A 47 -5.83 4.53 6.37
N GLY A 48 -6.34 3.53 5.64
CA GLY A 48 -7.67 2.91 5.81
C GLY A 48 -7.86 2.08 7.08
N SER A 49 -7.10 2.32 8.15
CA SER A 49 -7.15 1.55 9.40
C SER A 49 -7.69 2.33 10.61
N LEU A 50 -8.13 3.58 10.44
CA LEU A 50 -8.86 4.27 11.50
C LEU A 50 -10.36 3.96 11.34
N SER A 51 -10.93 3.38 12.41
CA SER A 51 -12.28 2.82 12.51
C SER A 51 -13.36 3.79 11.99
N LEU A 52 -13.77 3.57 10.74
CA LEU A 52 -14.68 4.36 9.90
C LEU A 52 -16.18 4.23 10.25
N ASN A 53 -16.53 3.86 11.48
CA ASN A 53 -17.94 3.61 11.83
C ASN A 53 -18.73 4.88 12.20
N ASP A 54 -18.07 6.02 12.49
CA ASP A 54 -18.76 7.28 12.85
C ASP A 54 -18.42 8.48 11.93
N ASP A 55 -17.58 8.28 10.91
CA ASP A 55 -16.91 9.36 10.15
C ASP A 55 -17.42 9.58 8.72
N GLN A 56 -18.50 8.92 8.28
CA GLN A 56 -19.03 9.11 6.92
C GLN A 56 -19.99 10.29 6.76
N ARG A 57 -20.34 11.00 7.85
CA ARG A 57 -21.17 12.21 7.77
C ARG A 57 -20.30 13.41 7.48
N ARG A 58 -20.69 14.23 6.49
CA ARG A 58 -20.05 15.50 6.14
C ARG A 58 -19.94 16.36 7.41
N LYS A 59 -18.73 16.79 7.76
CA LYS A 59 -18.50 17.63 8.94
C LYS A 59 -18.56 19.09 8.53
N ARG A 60 -19.31 19.92 9.25
CA ARG A 60 -19.30 21.37 9.02
C ARG A 60 -17.98 21.96 9.52
N VAL A 61 -17.37 22.82 8.72
CA VAL A 61 -16.20 23.63 9.09
C VAL A 61 -16.55 25.11 8.96
N VAL A 62 -16.01 25.90 9.88
CA VAL A 62 -16.06 27.36 9.81
C VAL A 62 -14.69 27.86 9.37
N ILE A 63 -14.67 28.78 8.42
CA ILE A 63 -13.49 29.45 7.87
C ILE A 63 -13.56 30.91 8.29
N GLU A 64 -12.63 31.33 9.14
CA GLU A 64 -12.39 32.72 9.53
C GLU A 64 -11.42 33.35 8.54
N THR A 65 -11.89 34.35 7.80
CA THR A 65 -11.08 35.12 6.85
C THR A 65 -10.82 36.51 7.44
N THR A 66 -9.54 36.83 7.66
CA THR A 66 -9.13 38.16 8.11
C THR A 66 -9.08 39.14 6.94
N CYS A 67 -9.11 40.44 7.21
CA CYS A 67 -8.93 41.48 6.19
C CYS A 67 -7.59 41.42 5.44
N SER A 68 -6.59 40.69 5.96
CA SER A 68 -5.31 40.45 5.27
C SER A 68 -5.36 39.28 4.29
N GLY A 69 -6.50 38.61 4.16
CA GLY A 69 -6.68 37.43 3.31
C GLY A 69 -6.19 36.12 3.94
N GLU A 70 -5.77 36.12 5.22
CA GLU A 70 -5.44 34.88 5.92
C GLU A 70 -6.74 34.13 6.26
N ALA A 71 -6.83 32.88 5.81
CA ALA A 71 -7.94 31.98 6.13
C ALA A 71 -7.50 30.94 7.16
N ARG A 72 -8.26 30.79 8.24
CA ARG A 72 -8.11 29.71 9.22
C ARG A 72 -9.42 28.96 9.35
N PHE A 73 -9.37 27.64 9.43
CA PHE A 73 -10.57 26.84 9.62
C PHE A 73 -10.55 26.10 10.96
N ARG A 74 -11.74 25.84 11.49
CA ARG A 74 -11.98 24.97 12.65
C ARG A 74 -13.25 24.16 12.41
N PHE A 75 -13.34 22.98 13.00
CA PHE A 75 -14.55 22.16 12.94
C PHE A 75 -15.62 22.76 13.85
N VAL A 76 -16.88 22.76 13.39
CA VAL A 76 -18.01 23.15 14.23
C VAL A 76 -18.29 22.01 15.23
N PRO A 77 -18.33 22.29 16.55
CA PRO A 77 -18.70 21.28 17.54
C PRO A 77 -20.09 20.68 17.27
N ARG A 78 -20.29 19.41 17.64
CA ARG A 78 -21.62 18.80 17.63
C ARG A 78 -22.45 19.40 18.78
N ALA A 79 -23.74 19.62 18.55
CA ALA A 79 -24.66 19.95 19.63
C ALA A 79 -24.78 18.76 20.62
N GLN A 80 -25.18 19.05 21.85
CA GLN A 80 -25.58 18.01 22.79
C GLN A 80 -26.91 17.42 22.35
N TRP A 81 -26.99 16.10 22.30
CA TRP A 81 -28.19 15.38 21.90
C TRP A 81 -28.85 14.78 23.13
N GLU A 82 -30.15 14.99 23.27
CA GLU A 82 -30.97 14.25 24.23
C GLU A 82 -31.11 12.78 23.79
N GLU A 83 -31.36 11.90 24.75
CA GLU A 83 -31.52 10.47 24.48
C GLU A 83 -32.60 10.22 23.41
N GLY A 84 -32.24 9.51 22.34
CA GLY A 84 -33.13 9.22 21.21
C GLY A 84 -32.99 10.14 19.99
N VAL A 85 -32.15 11.18 20.02
CA VAL A 85 -31.91 12.06 18.86
C VAL A 85 -30.78 11.51 17.97
N VAL A 86 -31.09 11.29 16.68
CA VAL A 86 -30.14 10.70 15.69
C VAL A 86 -29.43 11.75 14.83
N ASP A 87 -30.06 12.91 14.66
CA ASP A 87 -29.59 13.99 13.79
C ASP A 87 -30.11 15.36 14.25
N GLU A 88 -29.39 16.42 13.91
CA GLU A 88 -29.82 17.79 14.16
C GLU A 88 -31.06 18.15 13.32
N GLY A 89 -31.30 17.50 12.18
CA GLY A 89 -32.48 17.73 11.33
C GLY A 89 -32.27 18.79 10.24
N LYS A 90 -33.36 19.22 9.60
CA LYS A 90 -33.32 20.21 8.50
C LYS A 90 -33.41 21.64 9.03
N TRP A 91 -32.74 22.55 8.33
CA TRP A 91 -32.69 23.99 8.62
C TRP A 91 -33.19 24.79 7.40
N PRO A 92 -33.71 26.03 7.57
CA PRO A 92 -33.90 26.77 8.82
C PRO A 92 -35.05 26.22 9.69
N ARG A 93 -35.00 26.46 11.00
CA ARG A 93 -36.07 26.04 11.94
C ARG A 93 -36.17 26.94 13.17
N LEU A 94 -37.27 26.78 13.91
CA LEU A 94 -37.45 27.44 15.21
C LEU A 94 -36.50 26.85 16.26
N VAL A 95 -35.77 27.73 16.92
CA VAL A 95 -34.84 27.44 18.02
C VAL A 95 -35.22 28.33 19.20
N ASN A 96 -35.23 27.77 20.41
CA ASN A 96 -35.45 28.52 21.64
C ASN A 96 -34.11 29.08 22.14
N ILE A 97 -33.85 30.36 21.89
CA ILE A 97 -32.62 31.06 22.32
C ILE A 97 -32.96 31.83 23.59
N CYS A 98 -32.44 31.39 24.74
CA CYS A 98 -32.63 32.04 26.04
C CYS A 98 -34.11 32.33 26.39
N GLY A 99 -35.03 31.42 26.03
CA GLY A 99 -36.47 31.56 26.29
C GLY A 99 -37.27 32.21 25.16
N GLN A 100 -36.63 32.61 24.05
CA GLN A 100 -37.29 33.20 22.89
C GLN A 100 -37.25 32.26 21.68
N LEU A 101 -38.41 32.01 21.06
CA LEU A 101 -38.50 31.24 19.83
C LEU A 101 -38.12 32.10 18.62
N VAL A 102 -37.03 31.72 17.97
CA VAL A 102 -36.42 32.44 16.86
C VAL A 102 -36.24 31.49 15.67
N ASN A 103 -36.59 31.92 14.47
CA ASN A 103 -36.33 31.13 13.25
C ASN A 103 -34.86 31.30 12.87
N CYS A 104 -34.07 30.24 12.99
CA CYS A 104 -32.61 30.28 12.90
C CYS A 104 -32.13 29.51 11.67
N SER A 105 -31.19 30.08 10.91
CA SER A 105 -30.52 29.37 9.81
C SER A 105 -29.42 28.42 10.32
N GLU A 106 -29.00 27.48 9.48
CA GLU A 106 -27.94 26.50 9.80
C GLU A 106 -26.63 27.18 10.25
N ASP A 107 -26.27 28.28 9.59
CA ASP A 107 -25.05 29.04 9.90
C ASP A 107 -25.15 29.78 11.24
N GLN A 108 -26.32 30.33 11.58
CA GLN A 108 -26.51 31.00 12.87
C GLN A 108 -26.47 30.01 14.02
N TRP A 109 -27.09 28.83 13.87
CA TRP A 109 -26.96 27.74 14.83
C TRP A 109 -25.50 27.31 15.05
N ASP A 110 -24.73 27.17 13.97
CA ASP A 110 -23.31 26.83 14.05
C ASP A 110 -22.46 27.94 14.72
N ILE A 111 -22.82 29.22 14.56
CA ILE A 111 -22.19 30.33 15.28
C ILE A 111 -22.36 30.17 16.80
N TYR A 112 -23.57 29.83 17.28
CA TYR A 112 -23.79 29.62 18.71
C TYR A 112 -23.06 28.37 19.23
N LYS A 113 -22.98 27.28 18.46
CA LYS A 113 -22.19 26.09 18.84
C LYS A 113 -20.69 26.35 18.98
N LEU A 114 -20.17 27.39 18.32
CA LEU A 114 -18.76 27.76 18.41
C LEU A 114 -18.43 28.57 19.66
N ASP A 115 -19.43 29.18 20.30
CA ASP A 115 -19.24 30.08 21.44
C ASP A 115 -19.33 29.29 22.75
N PRO A 116 -18.23 29.16 23.52
CA PRO A 116 -18.23 28.43 24.79
C PRO A 116 -19.20 28.98 25.83
N PHE A 117 -19.69 30.21 25.64
CA PHE A 117 -20.66 30.84 26.53
C PHE A 117 -22.08 30.30 26.38
N TYR A 118 -22.36 29.49 25.34
CA TYR A 118 -23.67 28.92 25.08
C TYR A 118 -23.61 27.40 25.00
N ASP A 119 -24.56 26.73 25.66
CA ASP A 119 -24.81 25.31 25.51
C ASP A 119 -25.96 25.10 24.51
N CYS A 120 -25.68 24.35 23.44
CA CYS A 120 -26.64 24.05 22.37
C CYS A 120 -27.13 22.61 22.52
N THR A 121 -28.43 22.43 22.78
CA THR A 121 -29.07 21.12 22.99
C THR A 121 -30.14 20.86 21.94
N VAL A 122 -30.22 19.63 21.45
CA VAL A 122 -31.25 19.16 20.53
C VAL A 122 -32.13 18.15 21.25
N HIS A 123 -33.42 18.45 21.31
CA HIS A 123 -34.43 17.62 21.98
C HIS A 123 -35.11 16.66 21.00
N ALA A 124 -35.55 15.51 21.48
CA ALA A 124 -36.30 14.54 20.66
C ALA A 124 -37.68 15.09 20.26
N ASN A 125 -38.35 15.74 21.21
CA ASN A 125 -39.71 16.27 21.06
C ASN A 125 -39.74 17.77 21.37
N GLY A 126 -39.18 18.59 20.48
CA GLY A 126 -39.23 20.04 20.64
C GLY A 126 -38.29 20.81 19.72
N PRO A 127 -38.38 22.15 19.71
CA PRO A 127 -37.36 22.98 19.08
C PRO A 127 -36.04 22.83 19.87
N PRO A 128 -34.87 22.90 19.21
CA PRO A 128 -33.58 22.95 19.91
C PRO A 128 -33.51 24.16 20.83
N THR A 129 -32.68 24.06 21.85
CA THR A 129 -32.53 25.12 22.85
C THR A 129 -31.07 25.60 22.90
N ILE A 130 -30.90 26.92 22.94
CA ILE A 130 -29.62 27.57 23.25
C ILE A 130 -29.78 28.23 24.62
N THR A 131 -29.03 27.73 25.61
CA THR A 131 -28.98 28.31 26.95
C THR A 131 -27.60 28.89 27.21
N MET A 132 -27.51 29.97 27.99
CA MET A 132 -26.20 30.43 28.48
C MET A 132 -25.58 29.31 29.32
N ALA A 133 -24.37 28.90 28.96
CA ALA A 133 -23.64 27.88 29.69
C ALA A 133 -23.36 28.42 31.10
N LEU A 134 -23.75 27.66 32.13
CA LEU A 134 -23.23 27.94 33.46
C LEU A 134 -21.70 27.78 33.42
N PRO A 135 -20.94 28.64 34.12
CA PRO A 135 -19.49 28.48 34.20
C PRO A 135 -19.18 27.08 34.72
N LYS A 136 -18.72 26.20 33.82
CA LYS A 136 -18.33 24.85 34.20
C LYS A 136 -17.24 24.98 35.26
N PRO A 137 -17.39 24.34 36.45
CA PRO A 137 -16.32 24.32 37.42
C PRO A 137 -15.08 23.79 36.69
N VAL A 138 -13.98 24.54 36.78
CA VAL A 138 -12.73 24.17 36.14
C VAL A 138 -12.24 22.90 36.85
N ASP A 139 -12.56 21.74 36.29
CA ASP A 139 -12.03 20.48 36.79
C ASP A 139 -10.49 20.60 36.81
N PRO A 140 -9.83 20.31 37.94
CA PRO A 140 -8.38 20.44 38.04
C PRO A 140 -7.75 19.57 36.96
N GLN A 141 -7.13 20.21 35.96
CA GLN A 141 -6.60 19.50 34.82
C GLN A 141 -5.69 18.36 35.28
N PRO A 142 -5.88 17.12 34.77
CA PRO A 142 -4.96 16.05 35.06
C PRO A 142 -3.58 16.47 34.57
N LEU A 143 -2.59 16.47 35.48
CA LEU A 143 -1.16 16.71 35.25
C LEU A 143 -0.62 15.74 34.17
N GLY A 144 -0.89 16.05 32.92
CA GLY A 144 -0.65 15.19 31.76
C GLY A 144 0.48 15.73 30.90
N LYS A 145 1.70 15.24 31.16
CA LYS A 145 2.87 15.16 30.27
C LYS A 145 3.18 16.41 29.44
N HIS A 146 4.06 17.24 30.00
CA HIS A 146 4.81 18.31 29.33
C HIS A 146 5.18 17.98 27.88
N ARG A 147 4.51 18.66 26.94
CA ARG A 147 5.03 18.96 25.62
C ARG A 147 6.16 19.97 25.82
N ARG A 148 7.41 19.56 25.52
CA ARG A 148 8.60 20.42 25.64
C ARG A 148 8.41 21.70 24.83
N VAL A 149 8.29 22.83 25.54
CA VAL A 149 8.58 24.17 25.02
C VAL A 149 9.94 24.55 25.62
N SER A 150 10.82 25.12 24.80
CA SER A 150 12.17 25.56 25.18
C SER A 150 12.16 26.51 26.38
N PRO A 151 13.12 26.41 27.32
CA PRO A 151 13.14 27.25 28.52
C PRO A 151 14.02 28.50 28.35
N GLU A 152 13.51 29.63 28.83
CA GLU A 152 14.28 30.73 29.43
C GLU A 152 14.38 30.49 30.96
N PRO A 153 15.39 31.03 31.67
CA PRO A 153 15.80 30.55 32.97
C PRO A 153 15.19 31.34 34.13
N CYS A 154 14.66 30.66 35.15
CA CYS A 154 14.72 31.16 36.52
C CYS A 154 14.60 30.05 37.57
N PHE A 155 15.06 30.40 38.77
CA PHE A 155 15.61 29.59 39.86
C PHE A 155 14.60 28.89 40.79
N ASP A 156 15.18 27.97 41.58
CA ASP A 156 14.77 27.43 42.90
C ASP A 156 13.95 26.12 43.01
N MET A 157 14.66 25.08 43.50
CA MET A 157 14.18 23.87 44.21
C MET A 157 13.80 24.21 45.69
N PRO A 158 13.24 23.32 46.57
CA PRO A 158 13.06 21.83 46.58
C PRO A 158 11.68 21.37 47.20
N PRO A 159 11.45 20.21 47.89
CA PRO A 159 11.98 18.82 47.87
C PRO A 159 10.87 17.70 47.67
N PRO A 160 11.22 16.39 47.68
CA PRO A 160 10.37 15.28 47.20
C PRO A 160 9.73 14.40 48.30
N LYS A 161 8.54 13.85 48.03
CA LYS A 161 7.80 12.82 48.80
C LYS A 161 6.75 12.18 47.88
N LEU A 162 6.29 10.93 47.95
CA LEU A 162 6.61 9.67 48.60
C LEU A 162 5.69 8.65 47.87
N PHE A 163 6.09 7.38 47.77
CA PHE A 163 5.28 6.31 47.20
C PHE A 163 3.95 6.14 47.96
N HIS A 164 2.85 5.87 47.24
CA HIS A 164 1.69 5.17 47.79
C HIS A 164 1.10 4.23 46.74
N LEU A 165 1.20 2.92 47.02
CA LEU A 165 0.33 1.89 46.46
C LEU A 165 -1.06 2.08 47.06
N ASP A 166 -2.11 1.88 46.29
CA ASP A 166 -3.30 1.29 46.89
C ASP A 166 -4.00 0.31 45.94
N ASP A 167 -4.42 -0.75 46.58
CA ASP A 167 -5.09 -1.96 46.13
C ASP A 167 -6.58 -1.73 46.43
N SER A 168 -7.48 -1.98 45.49
CA SER A 168 -8.88 -2.19 45.88
C SER A 168 -9.70 -2.90 44.82
N GLU A 169 -10.19 -4.04 45.27
CA GLU A 169 -11.18 -4.92 44.69
C GLU A 169 -12.59 -4.31 44.74
N GLY A 170 -13.53 -4.90 44.00
CA GLY A 170 -14.97 -4.63 44.09
C GLY A 170 -15.68 -4.95 42.77
N GLU A 171 -16.14 -6.19 42.60
CA GLU A 171 -17.56 -6.60 42.60
C GLU A 171 -18.37 -6.15 41.36
N MET A 172 -18.68 -7.08 40.44
CA MET A 172 -19.90 -7.93 40.43
C MET A 172 -21.18 -7.16 40.11
N SER A 173 -21.65 -7.27 38.86
CA SER A 173 -23.09 -7.27 38.56
C SER A 173 -23.38 -8.03 37.26
N VAL A 174 -24.40 -8.88 37.37
CA VAL A 174 -25.01 -9.78 36.38
C VAL A 174 -26.28 -9.11 35.82
N ASP A 175 -26.59 -9.35 34.54
CA ASP A 175 -27.94 -9.55 33.94
C ASP A 175 -27.83 -9.48 32.40
N GLU A 176 -27.86 -10.60 31.67
CA GLU A 176 -29.04 -11.29 31.09
C GLU A 176 -29.82 -10.47 30.03
N HIS A 177 -29.60 -10.77 28.73
CA HIS A 177 -30.62 -11.27 27.78
C HIS A 177 -30.07 -11.48 26.34
N PRO A 178 -30.77 -12.26 25.46
CA PRO A 178 -30.15 -13.20 24.53
C PRO A 178 -30.12 -12.69 23.08
N GLY A 179 -29.04 -12.98 22.36
CA GLY A 179 -28.92 -12.75 20.93
C GLY A 179 -28.22 -13.92 20.26
N MET A 180 -28.99 -14.73 19.52
CA MET A 180 -28.49 -15.90 18.79
C MET A 180 -27.38 -15.51 17.81
N GLY A 181 -26.18 -16.03 18.07
CA GLY A 181 -25.07 -16.01 17.13
C GLY A 181 -24.17 -17.20 17.45
N SER A 182 -24.32 -18.28 16.68
CA SER A 182 -23.58 -19.53 16.80
C SER A 182 -22.06 -19.30 16.71
N ARG A 183 -21.43 -18.95 17.82
CA ARG A 183 -19.98 -19.00 18.03
C ARG A 183 -19.66 -20.33 18.68
N ARG A 184 -19.02 -21.22 17.90
CA ARG A 184 -18.39 -22.42 18.42
C ARG A 184 -17.49 -22.03 19.62
N PRO A 185 -17.67 -22.64 20.80
CA PRO A 185 -16.74 -22.46 21.90
C PRO A 185 -15.40 -23.06 21.50
N SER A 186 -14.42 -22.22 21.18
CA SER A 186 -13.03 -22.66 21.09
C SER A 186 -12.58 -23.08 22.48
N ALA A 187 -12.12 -24.32 22.61
CA ALA A 187 -11.71 -24.92 23.88
C ALA A 187 -10.74 -24.01 24.68
N PRO A 188 -10.85 -23.95 26.02
CA PRO A 188 -10.01 -23.12 26.89
C PRO A 188 -8.50 -23.29 26.65
N ALA A 189 -8.09 -24.49 26.21
CA ALA A 189 -6.71 -24.83 25.90
C ALA A 189 -6.08 -23.96 24.78
N ASP A 190 -6.86 -23.57 23.77
CA ASP A 190 -6.34 -22.75 22.66
C ASP A 190 -6.12 -21.28 23.07
N ARG A 191 -6.91 -20.79 24.04
CA ARG A 191 -6.76 -19.44 24.58
C ARG A 191 -5.50 -19.33 25.44
N ALA A 192 -5.24 -20.33 26.28
CA ALA A 192 -4.02 -20.42 27.08
C ALA A 192 -2.76 -20.53 26.20
N ARG A 193 -2.82 -21.34 25.14
CA ARG A 193 -1.71 -21.50 24.19
C ARG A 193 -1.41 -20.20 23.42
N ARG A 194 -2.45 -19.48 22.97
CA ARG A 194 -2.29 -18.15 22.33
C ARG A 194 -1.71 -17.10 23.28
N GLN A 195 -2.05 -17.16 24.56
CA GLN A 195 -1.51 -16.25 25.57
C GLN A 195 -0.02 -16.53 25.83
N GLN A 196 0.36 -17.80 26.02
CA GLN A 196 1.77 -18.20 26.15
C GLN A 196 2.61 -17.82 24.92
N GLU A 197 2.06 -17.94 23.71
CA GLU A 197 2.75 -17.53 22.49
C GLU A 197 2.95 -16.00 22.42
N LYS A 198 1.95 -15.21 22.85
CA LYS A 198 2.08 -13.75 22.96
C LYS A 198 3.14 -13.35 23.98
N ASP A 199 3.19 -14.01 25.13
CA ASP A 199 4.14 -13.70 26.19
C ASP A 199 5.57 -14.09 25.79
N LYS A 200 5.75 -15.25 25.15
CA LYS A 200 7.02 -15.64 24.54
C LYS A 200 7.50 -14.61 23.52
N LYS A 201 6.60 -14.08 22.68
CA LYS A 201 6.93 -13.06 21.68
C LYS A 201 7.29 -11.71 22.31
N ARG A 202 6.67 -11.35 23.45
CA ARG A 202 7.04 -10.16 24.24
C ARG A 202 8.43 -10.33 24.86
N GLN A 203 8.74 -11.50 25.40
CA GLN A 203 10.04 -11.81 25.98
C GLN A 203 11.16 -11.77 24.92
N ASP A 204 10.92 -12.36 23.74
CA ASP A 204 11.86 -12.35 22.60
C ASP A 204 12.18 -10.91 22.13
N ARG A 205 11.19 -10.01 22.19
CA ARG A 205 11.39 -8.58 21.90
C ARG A 205 12.22 -7.88 22.97
N ARG A 206 11.98 -8.17 24.25
CA ARG A 206 12.77 -7.63 25.37
C ARG A 206 14.22 -8.09 25.28
N GLU A 207 14.45 -9.37 25.02
CA GLU A 207 15.80 -9.94 24.91
C GLU A 207 16.57 -9.37 23.70
N LYS A 208 15.90 -9.20 22.55
CA LYS A 208 16.52 -8.50 21.38
C LYS A 208 16.84 -7.04 21.67
N GLY A 209 15.99 -6.36 22.45
CA GLY A 209 16.25 -5.01 22.92
C GLY A 209 17.49 -4.95 23.81
N ALA A 210 17.57 -5.85 24.79
CA ALA A 210 18.70 -5.98 25.70
C ALA A 210 20.02 -6.27 24.96
N ARG A 211 20.03 -7.22 24.02
CA ARG A 211 21.21 -7.51 23.18
C ARG A 211 21.66 -6.31 22.34
N ARG A 212 20.71 -5.49 21.85
CA ARG A 212 21.05 -4.27 21.10
C ARG A 212 21.70 -3.22 22.00
N VAL A 213 21.21 -3.06 23.22
CA VAL A 213 21.79 -2.15 24.21
C VAL A 213 23.19 -2.64 24.60
N GLU A 214 23.35 -3.94 24.85
CA GLU A 214 24.64 -4.55 25.19
C GLU A 214 25.69 -4.37 24.08
N ILE A 215 25.31 -4.51 22.80
CA ILE A 215 26.18 -4.25 21.64
C ILE A 215 26.58 -2.77 21.54
N LEU A 216 25.66 -1.86 21.90
CA LEU A 216 25.92 -0.41 21.90
C LEU A 216 26.83 0.00 23.07
N THR A 217 26.74 -0.67 24.21
CA THR A 217 27.58 -0.38 25.39
C THR A 217 28.97 -1.03 25.31
N THR A 218 29.10 -2.21 24.68
CA THR A 218 30.41 -2.88 24.52
C THR A 218 31.25 -2.33 23.37
N ARG A 219 30.64 -1.64 22.39
CA ARG A 219 31.39 -0.95 21.33
C ARG A 219 31.84 0.42 21.84
N GLY A 220 32.88 0.40 22.67
CA GLY A 220 33.51 1.55 23.31
C GLY A 220 33.78 2.72 22.36
N HIS A 221 33.64 3.91 22.94
CA HIS A 221 33.95 5.21 22.37
C HIS A 221 35.26 5.22 21.59
N SER A 222 35.18 5.16 20.26
CA SER A 222 36.25 5.61 19.38
C SER A 222 36.10 7.11 19.22
N VAL A 223 36.94 7.85 19.95
CA VAL A 223 36.99 9.32 19.93
C VAL A 223 37.45 9.76 18.54
N PHE A 224 36.51 10.25 17.74
CA PHE A 224 36.79 10.75 16.40
C PHE A 224 37.41 12.15 16.53
N ASN A 225 38.74 12.21 16.52
CA ASN A 225 39.52 13.44 16.67
C ASN A 225 39.43 14.28 15.38
N PHE A 226 38.82 15.46 15.46
CA PHE A 226 38.55 16.36 14.32
C PHE A 226 39.65 17.41 14.12
N ALA A 227 40.92 17.01 14.28
CA ALA A 227 42.06 17.90 14.06
C ALA A 227 42.77 17.51 12.75
N SER A 228 42.38 18.15 11.65
CA SER A 228 43.15 18.10 10.39
C SER A 228 44.33 19.08 10.46
N PRO A 229 45.56 18.68 10.09
CA PRO A 229 46.62 19.62 9.77
C PRO A 229 46.56 20.02 8.28
N VAL A 230 46.91 21.29 8.05
CA VAL A 230 47.01 22.00 6.76
C VAL A 230 47.93 21.26 5.77
N PRO A 231 47.58 21.13 4.47
CA PRO A 231 48.46 20.52 3.48
C PRO A 231 49.55 21.49 2.97
N LYS A 232 50.81 21.03 3.02
CA LYS A 232 51.98 21.65 2.37
C LYS A 232 52.03 21.31 0.87
N PRO A 233 52.67 22.15 0.02
CA PRO A 233 52.78 21.93 -1.42
C PRO A 233 53.78 20.81 -1.78
N PRO A 234 53.63 20.17 -2.97
CA PRO A 234 54.39 18.97 -3.34
C PRO A 234 55.80 19.28 -3.88
N SER A 235 56.78 18.52 -3.38
CA SER A 235 58.13 18.37 -3.93
C SER A 235 58.19 17.13 -4.84
N PRO A 236 59.00 17.11 -5.91
CA PRO A 236 59.03 16.02 -6.87
C PRO A 236 60.04 14.91 -6.49
N GLU A 237 59.87 13.76 -7.16
CA GLU A 237 60.81 12.65 -7.35
C GLU A 237 60.83 11.49 -6.32
N LYS A 238 60.31 10.32 -6.74
CA LYS A 238 61.13 9.18 -7.23
C LYS A 238 60.25 7.95 -7.57
N PRO A 239 60.65 7.10 -8.54
CA PRO A 239 59.85 6.00 -9.06
C PRO A 239 60.12 4.68 -8.33
N LYS A 240 59.09 3.94 -7.89
CA LYS A 240 59.25 2.55 -7.42
C LYS A 240 58.10 1.63 -7.82
N ARG A 241 58.48 0.74 -8.76
CA ARG A 241 58.22 -0.71 -8.87
C ARG A 241 56.79 -1.21 -9.14
N LYS A 242 56.73 -1.87 -10.31
CA LYS A 242 55.68 -2.73 -10.84
C LYS A 242 55.42 -3.91 -9.90
N ALA A 243 54.16 -4.14 -9.56
CA ALA A 243 53.68 -5.41 -9.03
C ALA A 243 52.97 -6.17 -10.15
N SER A 244 53.40 -7.41 -10.32
CA SER A 244 52.97 -8.39 -11.30
C SER A 244 51.48 -8.72 -11.18
N SER A 245 50.77 -8.58 -12.30
CA SER A 245 49.43 -9.13 -12.50
C SER A 245 49.56 -10.63 -12.73
N LEU A 246 49.03 -11.41 -11.78
CA LEU A 246 49.01 -12.88 -11.78
C LEU A 246 47.58 -13.42 -11.88
N PHE A 247 46.79 -12.91 -12.83
CA PHE A 247 45.49 -13.51 -13.21
C PHE A 247 45.20 -13.21 -14.67
N ASP A 248 46.01 -13.81 -15.55
CA ASP A 248 45.69 -13.94 -16.97
C ASP A 248 46.10 -15.33 -17.44
N SER A 249 45.29 -16.32 -17.08
CA SER A 249 45.38 -17.71 -17.54
C SER A 249 44.05 -18.35 -17.21
N LEU A 250 43.13 -18.33 -18.18
CA LEU A 250 42.07 -19.33 -18.44
C LEU A 250 41.17 -18.81 -19.58
N ARG A 251 41.73 -18.67 -20.78
CA ARG A 251 40.97 -18.70 -22.04
C ARG A 251 41.81 -19.44 -23.09
N THR A 252 41.63 -20.74 -23.14
CA THR A 252 42.00 -21.59 -24.27
C THR A 252 40.77 -22.38 -24.68
N HIS A 253 40.09 -21.92 -25.73
CA HIS A 253 39.60 -22.80 -26.78
C HIS A 253 39.29 -21.96 -28.03
N PRO A 254 40.00 -22.15 -29.15
CA PRO A 254 39.56 -21.68 -30.45
C PRO A 254 38.62 -22.74 -31.04
N ASP A 255 37.39 -22.35 -31.35
CA ASP A 255 36.52 -23.14 -32.22
C ASP A 255 36.62 -22.51 -33.62
N PRO A 256 37.22 -23.19 -34.61
CA PRO A 256 37.25 -22.75 -35.99
C PRO A 256 35.99 -23.27 -36.67
N ASP A 257 35.16 -22.36 -37.17
CA ASP A 257 34.23 -22.53 -38.30
C ASP A 257 33.00 -21.66 -38.07
N TYR A 258 33.07 -20.39 -38.48
CA TYR A 258 31.92 -19.75 -39.12
C TYR A 258 32.39 -18.51 -39.89
N TYR A 259 32.74 -18.75 -41.15
CA TYR A 259 32.91 -17.72 -42.16
C TYR A 259 31.55 -17.27 -42.71
N THR A 260 31.54 -16.04 -43.22
CA THR A 260 30.60 -15.45 -44.19
C THR A 260 29.15 -15.18 -43.75
N HIS A 261 28.85 -13.92 -43.44
CA HIS A 261 28.29 -13.02 -44.45
C HIS A 261 28.57 -11.56 -44.09
N ALA A 262 29.27 -10.89 -45.01
CA ALA A 262 29.32 -9.45 -45.12
C ALA A 262 27.94 -8.95 -45.59
N GLU A 263 27.46 -7.82 -45.05
CA GLU A 263 27.45 -6.55 -45.77
C GLU A 263 26.83 -5.42 -44.94
N GLN A 264 27.50 -4.26 -45.05
CA GLN A 264 26.98 -2.90 -45.08
C GLN A 264 26.57 -2.20 -43.78
N ASP A 265 27.43 -1.21 -43.47
CA ASP A 265 27.10 0.18 -43.19
C ASP A 265 26.42 0.51 -41.86
N ASP A 266 27.25 0.98 -40.91
CA ASP A 266 27.17 2.38 -40.45
C ASP A 266 28.34 2.71 -39.51
N GLU A 267 29.45 3.13 -40.09
CA GLU A 267 30.42 3.98 -39.40
C GLU A 267 29.89 5.42 -39.38
N ARG A 268 29.65 5.99 -38.19
CA ARG A 268 30.22 7.30 -37.79
C ARG A 268 29.78 7.76 -36.39
N ASN A 269 30.79 8.31 -35.68
CA ASN A 269 30.73 9.21 -34.55
C ASN A 269 30.50 8.65 -33.14
N ALA A 270 31.56 8.05 -32.60
CA ALA A 270 31.85 8.10 -31.16
C ALA A 270 33.34 8.37 -30.93
N LEU A 271 33.77 9.63 -31.12
CA LEU A 271 35.10 10.09 -30.72
C LEU A 271 34.99 11.25 -29.73
N ASN A 272 35.77 11.12 -28.66
CA ASN A 272 36.11 12.11 -27.63
C ASN A 272 35.20 12.19 -26.39
N TYR A 273 35.30 11.18 -25.53
CA TYR A 273 35.27 11.42 -24.08
C TYR A 273 36.58 10.92 -23.46
N SER A 274 37.49 11.85 -23.17
CA SER A 274 38.71 11.60 -22.42
C SER A 274 38.36 11.39 -20.94
N PRO A 275 38.74 10.25 -20.32
CA PRO A 275 38.42 9.99 -18.92
C PRO A 275 39.36 10.79 -18.03
N THR A 276 38.84 11.86 -17.43
CA THR A 276 39.56 12.64 -16.42
C THR A 276 39.73 11.80 -15.15
N LYS A 277 40.98 11.71 -14.72
CA LYS A 277 41.47 10.94 -13.58
C LYS A 277 40.95 11.52 -12.25
N THR A 278 39.72 11.15 -11.87
CA THR A 278 39.30 11.17 -10.47
C THR A 278 38.74 9.80 -10.12
N ALA A 279 39.62 8.94 -9.61
CA ALA A 279 39.30 7.61 -9.13
C ALA A 279 38.35 7.70 -7.92
N LYS A 280 37.04 7.82 -8.20
CA LYS A 280 35.99 7.51 -7.24
C LYS A 280 36.05 6.00 -7.03
N ARG A 281 36.33 5.59 -5.79
CA ARG A 281 36.30 4.19 -5.35
C ARG A 281 35.08 3.50 -5.97
N THR A 282 35.34 2.50 -6.81
CA THR A 282 34.34 1.59 -7.35
C THR A 282 33.53 1.06 -6.18
N ARG A 283 32.29 1.53 -6.08
CA ARG A 283 31.29 1.02 -5.15
C ARG A 283 30.89 -0.35 -5.69
N THR A 284 31.63 -1.39 -5.29
CA THR A 284 31.59 -2.74 -5.89
C THR A 284 30.30 -3.51 -5.67
N TYR A 285 29.33 -2.96 -4.93
CA TYR A 285 28.04 -3.61 -4.74
C TYR A 285 26.91 -2.62 -4.95
N SER A 286 26.09 -2.90 -5.97
CA SER A 286 24.82 -2.21 -6.15
C SER A 286 23.95 -2.46 -4.90
N PRO A 287 23.16 -1.49 -4.43
CA PRO A 287 22.26 -1.67 -3.29
C PRO A 287 21.31 -2.89 -3.42
N GLY A 288 21.05 -3.34 -4.66
CA GLY A 288 20.26 -4.54 -4.93
C GLY A 288 20.98 -5.85 -4.61
N ALA A 289 22.31 -5.92 -4.76
CA ALA A 289 23.08 -7.15 -4.47
C ALA A 289 23.04 -7.50 -2.98
N ALA A 290 23.19 -6.50 -2.10
CA ALA A 290 23.09 -6.71 -0.66
C ALA A 290 21.68 -7.16 -0.22
N LYS A 291 20.62 -6.69 -0.91
CA LYS A 291 19.24 -7.14 -0.63
C LYS A 291 19.01 -8.59 -1.05
N ARG A 292 19.51 -8.99 -2.23
CA ARG A 292 19.44 -10.38 -2.70
C ARG A 292 20.18 -11.34 -1.76
N ASP A 293 21.38 -10.96 -1.28
CA ASP A 293 22.16 -11.76 -0.33
C ASP A 293 21.47 -11.92 1.04
N LEU A 294 20.74 -10.90 1.50
CA LEU A 294 19.96 -11.00 2.72
C LEU A 294 18.71 -11.87 2.55
N GLU A 295 18.08 -11.84 1.38
CA GLU A 295 16.93 -12.68 1.04
C GLU A 295 17.33 -14.15 0.88
N THR A 296 18.44 -14.45 0.21
CA THR A 296 18.98 -15.83 0.09
C THR A 296 19.32 -16.41 1.46
N ARG A 297 19.99 -15.63 2.33
CA ARG A 297 20.27 -16.04 3.72
C ARG A 297 19.00 -16.23 4.56
N ARG A 298 17.93 -15.47 4.29
CA ARG A 298 16.65 -15.62 5.00
C ARG A 298 15.96 -16.92 4.59
N LEU A 299 15.93 -17.22 3.28
CA LEU A 299 15.39 -18.47 2.74
C LEU A 299 16.13 -19.70 3.26
N GLU A 300 17.47 -19.63 3.35
CA GLU A 300 18.30 -20.72 3.85
C GLU A 300 18.01 -21.04 5.33
N ARG A 301 17.86 -20.02 6.18
CA ARG A 301 17.46 -20.21 7.59
C ARG A 301 16.07 -20.79 7.73
N GLU A 302 15.15 -20.42 6.84
CA GLU A 302 13.80 -20.97 6.84
C GLU A 302 13.79 -22.44 6.40
N LYS A 303 14.60 -22.78 5.39
CA LYS A 303 14.82 -24.16 4.94
C LYS A 303 15.41 -25.02 6.07
N GLN A 304 16.47 -24.55 6.74
CA GLN A 304 17.07 -25.26 7.88
C GLN A 304 16.07 -25.45 9.04
N LYS A 305 15.22 -24.46 9.33
CA LYS A 305 14.16 -24.60 10.34
C LYS A 305 13.07 -25.60 9.93
N ARG A 306 12.79 -25.72 8.64
CA ARG A 306 11.83 -26.71 8.13
C ARG A 306 12.41 -28.12 8.26
N GLU A 307 13.65 -28.30 7.82
CA GLU A 307 14.36 -29.57 7.88
C GLU A 307 14.54 -30.05 9.33
N ARG A 308 14.86 -29.16 10.27
CA ARG A 308 14.91 -29.51 11.69
C ARG A 308 13.57 -30.01 12.23
N ARG A 309 12.46 -29.35 11.88
CA ARG A 309 11.12 -29.78 12.29
C ARG A 309 10.74 -31.13 11.68
N GLU A 310 11.16 -31.37 10.44
CA GLU A 310 10.93 -32.64 9.74
C GLU A 310 11.72 -33.80 10.37
N ARG A 311 12.99 -33.57 10.74
CA ARG A 311 13.78 -34.56 11.49
C ARG A 311 13.17 -34.85 12.86
N GLU A 312 12.78 -33.82 13.62
CA GLU A 312 12.12 -33.99 14.91
C GLU A 312 10.78 -34.74 14.78
N TRP A 313 10.04 -34.49 13.70
CA TRP A 313 8.80 -35.21 13.39
C TRP A 313 9.06 -36.68 13.04
N ASN A 314 10.06 -36.97 12.21
CA ASN A 314 10.42 -38.34 11.84
C ASN A 314 10.92 -39.14 13.04
N LEU A 315 11.76 -38.56 13.90
CA LEU A 315 12.19 -39.18 15.15
C LEU A 315 11.00 -39.54 16.06
N ARG A 316 10.00 -38.65 16.19
CA ARG A 316 8.78 -38.97 16.95
C ARG A 316 7.97 -40.08 16.30
N LYS A 317 7.92 -40.12 14.97
CA LYS A 317 7.23 -41.17 14.23
C LYS A 317 7.92 -42.51 14.42
N GLU A 318 9.24 -42.56 14.35
CA GLU A 318 10.07 -43.74 14.62
C GLU A 318 9.90 -44.21 16.07
N GLN A 319 9.91 -43.30 17.04
CA GLN A 319 9.66 -43.64 18.45
C GLN A 319 8.27 -44.24 18.65
N LYS A 320 7.22 -43.65 18.05
CA LYS A 320 5.87 -44.22 18.11
C LYS A 320 5.79 -45.58 17.44
N PHE A 321 6.49 -45.75 16.32
CA PHE A 321 6.54 -47.03 15.60
C PHE A 321 7.29 -48.10 16.42
N GLN A 322 8.39 -47.75 17.07
CA GLN A 322 9.09 -48.65 17.99
C GLN A 322 8.25 -49.00 19.22
N GLN A 323 7.54 -48.03 19.80
CA GLN A 323 6.60 -48.27 20.90
C GLN A 323 5.52 -49.25 20.48
N PHE A 324 4.92 -49.02 19.31
CA PHE A 324 3.91 -49.92 18.73
C PHE A 324 4.46 -51.33 18.49
N LEU A 325 5.67 -51.46 17.92
CA LEU A 325 6.29 -52.78 17.73
C LEU A 325 6.54 -53.48 19.07
N ASN A 326 7.04 -52.76 20.08
CA ASN A 326 7.24 -53.35 21.41
C ASN A 326 5.92 -53.80 22.05
N GLU A 327 4.84 -53.02 21.89
CA GLU A 327 3.50 -53.39 22.35
C GLU A 327 3.01 -54.67 21.65
N VAL A 328 3.17 -54.76 20.34
CA VAL A 328 2.82 -55.96 19.56
C VAL A 328 3.67 -57.19 19.95
N TYR A 329 4.97 -57.00 20.26
CA TYR A 329 5.84 -58.08 20.73
C TYR A 329 5.56 -58.50 22.18
N LEU A 330 5.03 -57.61 23.02
CA LEU A 330 4.58 -57.94 24.38
C LEU A 330 3.28 -58.73 24.39
N ASP A 331 2.40 -58.50 23.41
CA ASP A 331 1.12 -59.21 23.25
C ASP A 331 1.24 -60.55 22.50
N LEU A 332 2.39 -60.88 21.94
CA LEU A 332 2.67 -62.24 21.50
C LEU A 332 2.87 -63.10 22.74
N PRO A 333 1.97 -64.07 23.03
CA PRO A 333 2.16 -64.94 24.18
C PRO A 333 3.53 -65.60 24.05
N ASN A 334 4.41 -65.36 25.02
CA ASN A 334 5.65 -66.08 25.21
C ASN A 334 5.29 -67.56 25.46
N GLY A 335 4.99 -68.27 24.38
CA GLY A 335 4.88 -69.71 24.35
C GLY A 335 6.27 -70.25 24.61
N ASN A 336 6.59 -70.39 25.90
CA ASN A 336 7.71 -71.15 26.40
C ASN A 336 7.40 -72.63 26.08
N PRO A 337 8.03 -73.28 25.08
CA PRO A 337 7.76 -74.68 24.78
C PRO A 337 8.59 -75.57 25.72
N ALA A 338 8.43 -75.35 27.02
CA ALA A 338 9.20 -76.02 28.06
C ALA A 338 8.38 -76.10 29.35
N ALA A 339 7.36 -76.96 29.37
CA ALA A 339 6.84 -77.66 30.55
C ALA A 339 5.63 -78.52 30.15
N ASP A 340 5.49 -79.66 30.82
CA ASP A 340 4.37 -80.61 30.82
C ASP A 340 4.27 -81.62 29.67
N LEU A 341 5.20 -82.58 29.71
CA LEU A 341 4.89 -83.98 29.44
C LEU A 341 5.63 -84.84 30.47
N ASP A 342 5.05 -84.96 31.68
CA ASP A 342 5.34 -86.04 32.62
C ASP A 342 4.08 -86.94 32.75
N GLU A 343 4.26 -88.16 32.23
CA GLU A 343 4.21 -89.43 32.96
C GLU A 343 2.91 -89.96 33.62
N GLU A 344 2.65 -91.23 33.25
CA GLU A 344 1.91 -92.32 33.94
C GLU A 344 0.38 -92.47 33.71
N ASP A 345 -0.05 -93.59 33.11
CA ASP A 345 -0.46 -94.79 33.87
C ASP A 345 -0.97 -95.95 32.95
N ALA A 346 -0.77 -97.18 33.43
CA ALA A 346 -1.52 -98.42 33.21
C ALA A 346 -1.34 -99.28 31.93
N SER A 347 -0.44 -100.27 32.08
CA SER A 347 -0.57 -101.69 31.73
C SER A 347 -1.88 -102.21 31.12
N SER A 348 -1.77 -102.95 30.00
CA SER A 348 -2.50 -104.21 29.77
C SER A 348 -1.96 -104.88 28.50
N GLU A 349 -1.24 -105.99 28.65
CA GLU A 349 -1.01 -106.96 27.58
C GLU A 349 -2.37 -107.58 27.17
N SER A 350 -2.78 -107.38 25.93
CA SER A 350 -3.81 -108.20 25.28
C SER A 350 -3.44 -108.44 23.83
N ASP A 351 -3.25 -109.72 23.47
CA ASP A 351 -3.04 -110.27 22.12
C ASP A 351 -4.25 -109.98 21.18
N ASP A 352 -4.53 -108.70 20.90
CA ASP A 352 -5.53 -108.21 19.92
C ASP A 352 -4.95 -107.05 19.05
N ASP A 353 -3.62 -106.85 19.05
CA ASP A 353 -2.92 -105.74 18.37
C ASP A 353 -2.88 -105.83 16.83
N ALA A 354 -3.32 -106.94 16.24
CA ALA A 354 -3.27 -107.11 14.78
C ALA A 354 -4.34 -106.29 14.04
N ASP A 355 -5.50 -106.05 14.67
CA ASP A 355 -6.64 -105.35 14.05
C ASP A 355 -6.61 -103.83 14.29
N GLU A 356 -6.16 -103.37 15.46
CA GLU A 356 -6.01 -101.92 15.75
C GLU A 356 -4.84 -101.28 14.98
N GLU A 357 -3.74 -102.00 14.77
CA GLU A 357 -2.63 -101.51 13.94
C GLU A 357 -3.01 -101.49 12.45
N ALA A 358 -3.92 -102.38 12.02
CA ALA A 358 -4.49 -102.36 10.67
C ALA A 358 -5.42 -101.15 10.46
N GLU A 359 -6.23 -100.79 11.46
CA GLU A 359 -7.06 -99.57 11.43
C GLU A 359 -6.22 -98.29 11.44
N ARG A 360 -5.13 -98.25 12.21
CA ARG A 360 -4.20 -97.10 12.23
C ARG A 360 -3.48 -96.94 10.89
N ARG A 361 -3.08 -98.05 10.26
CA ARG A 361 -2.46 -98.02 8.92
C ARG A 361 -3.48 -97.66 7.84
N ALA A 362 -4.74 -98.09 7.96
CA ALA A 362 -5.82 -97.68 7.08
C ALA A 362 -6.13 -96.18 7.22
N ALA A 363 -6.18 -95.64 8.44
CA ALA A 363 -6.39 -94.20 8.68
C ALA A 363 -5.24 -93.33 8.14
N ILE A 364 -3.99 -93.81 8.24
CA ILE A 364 -2.84 -93.12 7.64
C ILE A 364 -2.85 -93.25 6.11
N ALA A 365 -3.30 -94.38 5.56
CA ALA A 365 -3.46 -94.55 4.12
C ALA A 365 -4.59 -93.66 3.56
N GLU A 366 -5.71 -93.53 4.28
CA GLU A 366 -6.80 -92.62 3.94
C GLU A 366 -6.39 -91.15 4.08
N SER A 367 -5.60 -90.78 5.10
CA SER A 367 -5.08 -89.41 5.21
C SER A 367 -4.07 -89.08 4.10
N ARG A 368 -3.25 -90.05 3.69
CA ARG A 368 -2.34 -89.90 2.52
C ARG A 368 -3.12 -89.79 1.21
N ARG A 369 -4.21 -90.53 1.05
CA ARG A 369 -5.08 -90.40 -0.13
C ARG A 369 -5.78 -89.04 -0.17
N LYS A 370 -6.22 -88.54 0.98
CA LYS A 370 -6.85 -87.22 1.11
C LYS A 370 -5.87 -86.06 0.92
N LEU A 371 -4.62 -86.21 1.35
CA LEU A 371 -3.55 -85.26 1.05
C LEU A 371 -3.17 -85.27 -0.43
N ALA A 372 -3.12 -86.44 -1.08
CA ALA A 372 -2.86 -86.55 -2.50
C ALA A 372 -3.99 -85.92 -3.36
N GLU A 373 -5.25 -86.00 -2.91
CA GLU A 373 -6.39 -85.33 -3.55
C GLU A 373 -6.30 -83.79 -3.40
N LEU A 374 -5.91 -83.28 -2.24
CA LEU A 374 -5.65 -81.85 -2.03
C LEU A 374 -4.41 -81.35 -2.79
N GLU A 375 -3.38 -82.19 -2.97
CA GLU A 375 -2.23 -81.87 -3.80
C GLU A 375 -2.56 -81.87 -5.30
N ALA A 376 -3.54 -82.67 -5.75
CA ALA A 376 -4.03 -82.64 -7.12
C ALA A 376 -4.76 -81.33 -7.48
N ASP A 377 -5.41 -80.70 -6.49
CA ASP A 377 -6.10 -79.40 -6.65
C ASP A 377 -5.19 -78.18 -6.43
N ARG A 378 -4.02 -78.39 -5.81
CA ARG A 378 -2.98 -77.37 -5.63
C ARG A 378 -2.60 -76.61 -6.92
N PRO A 379 -2.37 -77.25 -8.09
CA PRO A 379 -2.04 -76.52 -9.32
C PRO A 379 -3.20 -75.65 -9.83
N LEU A 380 -4.46 -76.02 -9.60
CA LEU A 380 -5.62 -75.18 -9.96
C LEU A 380 -5.68 -73.93 -9.07
N TRP A 381 -5.42 -74.07 -7.77
CA TRP A 381 -5.32 -72.92 -6.85
C TRP A 381 -4.12 -72.03 -7.15
N GLU A 382 -2.96 -72.59 -7.50
CA GLU A 382 -1.78 -71.82 -7.88
C GLU A 382 -1.99 -71.03 -9.19
N GLN A 383 -2.69 -71.61 -10.17
CA GLN A 383 -3.08 -70.89 -11.40
C GLN A 383 -4.10 -69.78 -11.14
N GLU A 384 -5.11 -70.06 -10.30
CA GLU A 384 -6.13 -69.07 -9.88
C GLU A 384 -5.49 -67.92 -9.08
N ALA A 385 -4.55 -68.24 -8.17
CA ALA A 385 -3.80 -67.27 -7.39
C ALA A 385 -2.91 -66.37 -8.27
N ARG A 386 -2.20 -66.95 -9.25
CA ARG A 386 -1.41 -66.17 -10.23
C ARG A 386 -2.29 -65.26 -11.09
N ARG A 387 -3.48 -65.71 -11.49
CA ARG A 387 -4.42 -64.89 -12.26
C ARG A 387 -4.94 -63.71 -11.43
N ARG A 388 -5.22 -63.93 -10.14
CA ARG A 388 -5.62 -62.87 -9.20
C ARG A 388 -4.50 -61.86 -9.00
N GLU A 389 -3.27 -62.33 -8.79
CA GLU A 389 -2.09 -61.46 -8.62
C GLU A 389 -1.82 -60.62 -9.88
N GLN A 390 -1.96 -61.19 -11.08
CA GLN A 390 -1.82 -60.44 -12.33
C GLN A 390 -2.91 -59.36 -12.48
N ARG A 391 -4.16 -59.67 -12.11
CA ARG A 391 -5.25 -58.69 -12.13
C ARG A 391 -5.01 -57.56 -11.12
N GLU A 392 -4.60 -57.89 -9.90
CA GLU A 392 -4.27 -56.92 -8.85
C GLU A 392 -3.11 -56.01 -9.27
N ARG A 393 -2.05 -56.56 -9.88
CA ARG A 393 -0.95 -55.76 -10.43
C ARG A 393 -1.41 -54.82 -11.54
N GLN A 394 -2.26 -55.28 -12.45
CA GLN A 394 -2.80 -54.43 -13.53
C GLN A 394 -3.72 -53.33 -12.98
N GLU A 395 -4.54 -53.63 -11.98
CA GLU A 395 -5.41 -52.64 -11.31
C GLU A 395 -4.58 -51.61 -10.54
N ASP A 396 -3.55 -52.04 -9.81
CA ASP A 396 -2.60 -51.17 -9.11
C ASP A 396 -1.81 -50.27 -10.07
N GLU A 397 -1.34 -50.81 -11.19
CA GLU A 397 -0.66 -50.04 -12.23
C GLU A 397 -1.60 -49.02 -12.88
N ALA A 398 -2.85 -49.40 -13.17
CA ALA A 398 -3.86 -48.50 -13.70
C ALA A 398 -4.21 -47.38 -12.70
N LEU A 399 -4.32 -47.70 -11.41
CA LEU A 399 -4.53 -46.72 -10.34
C LEU A 399 -3.34 -45.76 -10.21
N ARG A 400 -2.10 -46.27 -10.27
CA ARG A 400 -0.88 -45.46 -10.26
C ARG A 400 -0.79 -44.55 -11.48
N ALA A 401 -1.09 -45.05 -12.67
CA ALA A 401 -1.11 -44.27 -13.91
C ALA A 401 -2.17 -43.16 -13.86
N LYS A 402 -3.39 -43.46 -13.39
CA LYS A 402 -4.46 -42.47 -13.21
C LYS A 402 -4.10 -41.42 -12.16
N ALA A 403 -3.46 -41.82 -11.06
CA ALA A 403 -2.97 -40.90 -10.05
C ALA A 403 -1.85 -39.99 -10.59
N ALA A 404 -0.93 -40.54 -11.41
CA ALA A 404 0.12 -39.76 -12.07
C ALA A 404 -0.46 -38.75 -13.07
N GLN A 405 -1.46 -39.15 -13.87
CA GLN A 405 -2.16 -38.24 -14.79
C GLN A 405 -2.88 -37.11 -14.05
N ARG A 406 -3.56 -37.40 -12.93
CA ARG A 406 -4.20 -36.36 -12.11
C ARG A 406 -3.18 -35.37 -11.55
N ARG A 407 -2.04 -35.86 -11.04
CA ARG A 407 -0.95 -35.00 -10.56
C ARG A 407 -0.35 -34.14 -11.68
N ALA A 408 -0.15 -34.72 -12.87
CA ALA A 408 0.34 -33.97 -14.02
C ALA A 408 -0.64 -32.87 -14.47
N ALA A 409 -1.94 -33.18 -14.51
CA ALA A 409 -2.98 -32.21 -14.86
C ALA A 409 -3.12 -31.09 -13.82
N GLU A 410 -3.00 -31.41 -12.53
CA GLU A 410 -3.00 -30.43 -11.45
C GLU A 410 -1.78 -29.51 -11.52
N ASN A 411 -0.59 -30.06 -11.76
CA ASN A 411 0.63 -29.27 -11.96
C ASN A 411 0.54 -28.34 -13.17
N LEU A 412 -0.03 -28.80 -14.28
CA LEU A 412 -0.22 -27.97 -15.47
C LEU A 412 -1.20 -26.81 -15.19
N ARG A 413 -2.30 -27.06 -14.49
CA ARG A 413 -3.25 -26.02 -14.08
C ARG A 413 -2.59 -25.00 -13.13
N ALA A 414 -1.84 -25.48 -12.15
CA ALA A 414 -1.11 -24.62 -11.22
C ALA A 414 -0.06 -23.76 -11.95
N GLU A 415 0.61 -24.30 -12.97
CA GLU A 415 1.57 -23.53 -13.77
C GLU A 415 0.89 -22.47 -14.64
N GLN A 416 -0.24 -22.80 -15.29
CA GLN A 416 -1.03 -21.84 -16.05
C GLN A 416 -1.55 -20.70 -15.17
N GLU A 417 -2.06 -21.01 -13.98
CA GLU A 417 -2.52 -20.00 -13.02
C GLU A 417 -1.37 -19.10 -12.56
N ARG A 418 -0.19 -19.66 -12.29
CA ARG A 418 1.01 -18.88 -11.96
C ARG A 418 1.42 -17.95 -13.10
N ARG A 419 1.43 -18.42 -14.35
CA ARG A 419 1.74 -17.59 -15.53
C ARG A 419 0.72 -16.48 -15.71
N ALA A 420 -0.57 -16.78 -15.59
CA ALA A 420 -1.64 -15.80 -15.69
C ALA A 420 -1.56 -14.73 -14.57
N ARG A 421 -1.19 -15.13 -13.36
CA ARG A 421 -1.00 -14.20 -12.23
C ARG A 421 0.19 -13.27 -12.47
N VAL A 422 1.31 -13.79 -12.96
CA VAL A 422 2.50 -12.98 -13.29
C VAL A 422 2.20 -11.99 -14.42
N GLU A 423 1.47 -12.41 -15.45
CA GLU A 423 1.11 -11.51 -16.56
C GLU A 423 0.16 -10.39 -16.11
N LYS A 424 -0.85 -10.72 -15.28
CA LYS A 424 -1.74 -9.71 -14.68
C LYS A 424 -0.96 -8.72 -13.80
N GLU A 425 -0.03 -9.21 -12.98
CA GLU A 425 0.80 -8.35 -12.14
C GLU A 425 1.71 -7.45 -12.98
N ARG A 426 2.26 -7.95 -14.10
CA ARG A 426 3.06 -7.15 -15.05
C ARG A 426 2.22 -6.06 -15.71
N GLN A 427 1.02 -6.39 -16.18
CA GLN A 427 0.09 -5.41 -16.78
C GLN A 427 -0.36 -4.35 -15.77
N GLU A 428 -0.67 -4.73 -14.53
CA GLU A 428 -1.03 -3.80 -13.47
C GLU A 428 0.14 -2.89 -13.12
N GLU A 429 1.36 -3.43 -13.05
CA GLU A 429 2.56 -2.62 -12.79
C GLU A 429 2.85 -1.64 -13.94
N GLU A 430 2.73 -2.06 -15.20
CA GLU A 430 2.87 -1.18 -16.37
C GLU A 430 1.82 -0.06 -16.36
N ARG A 431 0.54 -0.39 -16.10
CA ARG A 431 -0.52 0.61 -15.95
C ARG A 431 -0.24 1.58 -14.81
N ARG A 432 0.24 1.09 -13.66
CA ARG A 432 0.60 1.93 -12.52
C ARG A 432 1.78 2.85 -12.85
N ARG A 433 2.80 2.34 -13.56
CA ARG A 433 3.95 3.16 -14.01
C ARG A 433 3.51 4.24 -14.99
N ALA A 434 2.67 3.90 -15.97
CA ALA A 434 2.12 4.86 -16.92
C ALA A 434 1.30 5.95 -16.24
N ALA A 435 0.40 5.57 -15.31
CA ALA A 435 -0.40 6.52 -14.54
C ALA A 435 0.46 7.43 -13.64
N GLN A 436 1.49 6.89 -12.98
CA GLN A 436 2.42 7.68 -12.18
C GLN A 436 3.23 8.67 -13.03
N GLU A 437 3.66 8.26 -14.22
CA GLU A 437 4.38 9.14 -15.13
C GLU A 437 3.48 10.27 -15.66
N GLN A 438 2.24 9.95 -16.05
CA GLN A 438 1.24 10.95 -16.44
C GLN A 438 0.98 11.94 -15.30
N ALA A 439 0.68 11.45 -14.09
CA ALA A 439 0.47 12.32 -12.93
C ALA A 439 1.68 13.19 -12.60
N ARG A 440 2.91 12.69 -12.81
CA ARG A 440 4.14 13.48 -12.67
C ARG A 440 4.21 14.59 -13.71
N ARG A 441 3.95 14.27 -14.99
CA ARG A 441 3.94 15.26 -16.09
C ARG A 441 2.87 16.32 -15.85
N ASP A 442 1.68 15.93 -15.40
CA ASP A 442 0.59 16.86 -15.10
C ASP A 442 0.94 17.78 -13.92
N ARG A 443 1.55 17.22 -12.87
CA ARG A 443 2.03 18.03 -11.75
C ARG A 443 3.10 19.02 -12.18
N GLU A 444 4.05 18.59 -13.00
CA GLU A 444 5.09 19.46 -13.55
C GLU A 444 4.50 20.56 -14.44
N ARG A 445 3.55 20.22 -15.32
CA ARG A 445 2.78 21.17 -16.13
C ARG A 445 2.05 22.19 -15.24
N ARG A 446 1.35 21.74 -14.20
CA ARG A 446 0.65 22.61 -13.25
C ARG A 446 1.61 23.51 -12.48
N GLN A 447 2.77 23.01 -12.06
CA GLN A 447 3.79 23.81 -11.39
C GLN A 447 4.38 24.89 -12.31
N ARG A 448 4.68 24.53 -13.56
CA ARG A 448 5.15 25.49 -14.57
C ARG A 448 4.08 26.54 -14.88
N SER A 449 2.83 26.13 -15.04
CA SER A 449 1.69 27.03 -15.27
C SER A 449 1.44 27.96 -14.07
N ALA A 450 1.49 27.44 -12.84
CA ALA A 450 1.37 28.24 -11.62
C ALA A 450 2.48 29.31 -11.51
N GLY A 451 3.68 29.02 -12.05
CA GLY A 451 4.76 29.99 -12.15
C GLY A 451 4.38 31.25 -12.95
N PHE A 452 3.42 31.16 -13.88
CA PHE A 452 2.90 32.32 -14.64
C PHE A 452 1.79 33.08 -13.93
N SER A 453 1.23 32.56 -12.84
CA SER A 453 0.14 33.22 -12.09
C SER A 453 0.62 34.32 -11.14
N TYR A 454 1.89 34.32 -10.74
CA TYR A 454 2.41 35.23 -9.71
C TYR A 454 3.32 36.31 -10.27
N GLY A 455 3.13 37.58 -9.89
CA GLY A 455 4.01 38.69 -10.29
C GLY A 455 3.52 39.47 -11.50
N PRO A 456 4.22 40.55 -11.90
CA PRO A 456 3.76 41.43 -12.97
C PRO A 456 3.66 40.67 -14.30
N TRP A 457 2.59 40.96 -15.04
CA TRP A 457 2.37 40.40 -16.37
C TRP A 457 2.94 41.37 -17.41
N THR A 458 4.00 40.96 -18.10
CA THR A 458 4.69 41.76 -19.12
C THR A 458 4.62 41.08 -20.48
N SER A 459 4.83 41.84 -21.56
CA SER A 459 4.92 41.32 -22.94
C SER A 459 5.97 40.19 -23.07
N GLN A 460 7.14 40.37 -22.45
CA GLN A 460 8.19 39.34 -22.42
C GLN A 460 7.72 38.07 -21.73
N ARG A 461 6.95 38.18 -20.64
CA ARG A 461 6.41 37.03 -19.93
C ARG A 461 5.33 36.30 -20.74
N ALA A 462 4.50 37.04 -21.47
CA ALA A 462 3.55 36.46 -22.41
C ALA A 462 4.26 35.67 -23.52
N LEU A 463 5.37 36.19 -24.06
CA LEU A 463 6.23 35.49 -25.02
C LEU A 463 6.86 34.21 -24.44
N GLU A 464 7.40 34.27 -23.22
CA GLU A 464 7.97 33.10 -22.54
C GLU A 464 6.93 32.00 -22.34
N ARG A 465 5.72 32.37 -21.87
CA ARG A 465 4.60 31.43 -21.74
C ARG A 465 4.24 30.84 -23.10
N TYR A 466 4.06 31.68 -24.12
CA TYR A 466 3.71 31.24 -25.47
C TYR A 466 4.70 30.22 -26.02
N ASN A 467 6.00 30.48 -25.89
CA ASN A 467 7.05 29.56 -26.33
C ASN A 467 7.02 28.24 -25.56
N LEU A 468 6.83 28.30 -24.23
CA LEU A 468 6.75 27.10 -23.39
C LEU A 468 5.55 26.23 -23.81
N ILE A 469 4.37 26.83 -23.94
CA ILE A 469 3.15 26.11 -24.35
C ILE A 469 3.29 25.58 -25.77
N CYS A 470 3.93 26.32 -26.69
CA CYS A 470 4.21 25.82 -28.03
C CYS A 470 5.02 24.52 -28.02
N VAL A 471 6.07 24.44 -27.18
CA VAL A 471 6.90 23.24 -27.06
C VAL A 471 6.08 22.08 -26.48
N ASP A 472 5.32 22.34 -25.42
CA ASP A 472 4.48 21.30 -24.81
C ASP A 472 3.39 20.83 -25.78
N PHE A 473 2.74 21.73 -26.50
CA PHE A 473 1.67 21.47 -27.48
C PHE A 473 2.15 20.69 -28.72
N ASP A 474 3.37 20.96 -29.20
CA ASP A 474 3.96 20.21 -30.32
C ASP A 474 4.37 18.79 -29.91
N ASN A 475 4.74 18.58 -28.63
CA ASN A 475 5.16 17.30 -28.09
C ASN A 475 3.99 16.42 -27.61
N THR A 476 2.83 17.01 -27.32
CA THR A 476 1.68 16.27 -26.81
C THR A 476 0.92 15.55 -27.92
N GLN A 477 0.66 14.26 -27.71
CA GLN A 477 -0.29 13.50 -28.50
C GLN A 477 -1.67 13.62 -27.85
N PHE A 478 -2.59 14.29 -28.54
CA PHE A 478 -3.98 14.41 -28.11
C PHE A 478 -4.75 13.15 -28.50
N SER A 479 -5.51 12.60 -27.55
CA SER A 479 -6.28 11.38 -27.71
C SER A 479 -7.60 11.51 -26.93
N ALA A 480 -8.51 10.54 -27.03
CA ALA A 480 -9.73 10.54 -26.22
C ALA A 480 -9.45 10.47 -24.71
N GLU A 481 -8.31 9.89 -24.29
CA GLU A 481 -7.90 9.81 -22.89
C GLU A 481 -7.25 11.11 -22.38
N ASN A 482 -6.70 11.90 -23.30
CA ASN A 482 -6.06 13.18 -23.02
C ASN A 482 -6.60 14.23 -24.01
N PRO A 483 -7.85 14.68 -23.80
CA PRO A 483 -8.52 15.60 -24.71
C PRO A 483 -7.77 16.93 -24.77
N LEU A 484 -7.93 17.62 -25.89
CA LEU A 484 -7.37 18.95 -26.07
C LEU A 484 -8.10 19.95 -25.16
N ASP A 485 -7.35 20.61 -24.28
CA ASP A 485 -7.87 21.58 -23.31
C ASP A 485 -7.51 23.02 -23.74
N PHE A 486 -8.35 24.00 -23.40
CA PHE A 486 -8.17 25.41 -23.75
C PHE A 486 -6.82 25.96 -23.28
N ASP A 487 -6.42 25.62 -22.06
CA ASP A 487 -5.16 26.06 -21.46
C ASP A 487 -3.92 25.47 -22.13
N SER A 488 -4.09 24.35 -22.86
CA SER A 488 -3.00 23.67 -23.55
C SER A 488 -2.71 24.29 -24.93
N VAL A 489 -3.58 25.14 -25.44
CA VAL A 489 -3.41 25.82 -26.72
C VAL A 489 -2.51 27.05 -26.54
N PRO A 490 -1.46 27.21 -27.37
CA PRO A 490 -0.57 28.37 -27.29
C PRO A 490 -1.23 29.62 -27.89
N TRP A 491 -2.17 30.24 -27.19
CA TRP A 491 -2.82 31.46 -27.66
C TRP A 491 -1.83 32.64 -27.72
N PRO A 492 -1.61 33.28 -28.90
CA PRO A 492 -0.69 34.40 -29.05
C PRO A 492 -1.37 35.72 -28.60
N VAL A 493 -1.63 35.87 -27.30
CA VAL A 493 -2.28 37.05 -26.71
C VAL A 493 -1.45 37.62 -25.56
N LEU A 494 -1.60 38.93 -25.29
CA LEU A 494 -0.92 39.62 -24.20
C LEU A 494 -1.63 39.48 -22.85
N PHE A 495 -2.82 38.89 -22.80
CA PHE A 495 -3.60 38.76 -21.57
C PHE A 495 -3.03 37.68 -20.64
N PRO A 496 -3.15 37.84 -19.30
CA PRO A 496 -2.74 36.81 -18.36
C PRO A 496 -3.72 35.64 -18.36
N PRO A 497 -3.27 34.39 -18.10
CA PRO A 497 -4.05 33.18 -18.37
C PRO A 497 -5.39 33.08 -17.63
N HIS A 498 -5.50 33.76 -16.49
CA HIS A 498 -6.71 33.76 -15.66
C HIS A 498 -7.70 34.88 -16.00
N ALA A 499 -7.33 35.80 -16.90
CA ALA A 499 -8.13 36.98 -17.21
C ALA A 499 -8.72 36.98 -18.61
N PHE A 500 -8.44 35.96 -19.44
CA PHE A 500 -9.00 35.88 -20.79
C PHE A 500 -9.71 34.55 -21.01
N GLY A 501 -10.88 34.62 -21.64
CA GLY A 501 -11.61 33.47 -22.17
C GLY A 501 -11.42 33.34 -23.68
N VAL A 502 -12.16 32.41 -24.28
CA VAL A 502 -12.14 32.20 -25.75
C VAL A 502 -12.61 33.46 -26.49
N GLU A 503 -13.59 34.18 -25.93
CA GLU A 503 -14.19 35.38 -26.53
C GLU A 503 -13.19 36.54 -26.67
N ASP A 504 -12.18 36.58 -25.80
CA ASP A 504 -11.14 37.61 -25.81
C ASP A 504 -10.06 37.34 -26.87
N ILE A 505 -10.09 36.16 -27.51
CA ILE A 505 -9.17 35.77 -28.58
C ILE A 505 -9.65 36.36 -29.91
N GLY A 506 -9.62 37.69 -29.96
CA GLY A 506 -9.94 38.46 -31.16
C GLY A 506 -8.72 38.73 -32.03
N TRP A 507 -8.99 39.16 -33.27
CA TRP A 507 -7.99 39.59 -34.24
C TRP A 507 -7.02 40.63 -33.66
N THR A 508 -7.55 41.66 -33.00
CA THR A 508 -6.78 42.77 -32.44
C THR A 508 -5.80 42.33 -31.35
N ALA A 509 -6.19 41.38 -30.50
CA ALA A 509 -5.33 40.88 -29.42
C ALA A 509 -4.12 40.12 -29.96
N VAL A 510 -4.32 39.36 -31.04
CA VAL A 510 -3.26 38.62 -31.73
C VAL A 510 -2.30 39.57 -32.44
N GLU A 511 -2.81 40.56 -33.17
CA GLU A 511 -1.97 41.59 -33.80
C GLU A 511 -1.12 42.35 -32.78
N GLN A 512 -1.73 42.76 -31.66
CA GLN A 512 -1.02 43.45 -30.58
C GLN A 512 0.11 42.59 -30.01
N PHE A 513 -0.13 41.30 -29.78
CA PHE A 513 0.90 40.37 -29.32
C PHE A 513 2.11 40.32 -30.26
N PHE A 514 1.89 40.11 -31.55
CA PHE A 514 2.99 40.05 -32.52
C PHE A 514 3.68 41.39 -32.72
N LYS A 515 2.94 42.51 -32.67
CA LYS A 515 3.50 43.86 -32.74
C LYS A 515 4.45 44.14 -31.57
N GLU A 516 4.04 43.82 -30.34
CA GLU A 516 4.86 44.03 -29.13
C GLU A 516 6.09 43.10 -29.13
N ILE A 517 5.93 41.83 -29.51
CA ILE A 517 7.03 40.86 -29.51
C ILE A 517 8.11 41.19 -30.55
N LYS A 518 7.72 41.81 -31.67
CA LYS A 518 8.67 42.28 -32.69
C LYS A 518 9.72 43.24 -32.09
N ALA A 519 9.38 43.99 -31.05
CA ALA A 519 10.31 44.88 -30.36
C ALA A 519 11.27 44.14 -29.39
N HIS A 520 10.91 42.95 -28.93
CA HIS A 520 11.66 42.18 -27.93
C HIS A 520 12.54 41.07 -28.50
N MET A 521 12.46 40.79 -29.80
CA MET A 521 13.20 39.71 -30.46
C MET A 521 14.00 40.19 -31.66
N ARG A 522 15.00 39.41 -32.07
CA ARG A 522 15.73 39.66 -33.32
C ARG A 522 14.79 39.42 -34.52
N PRO A 523 14.94 40.19 -35.62
CA PRO A 523 14.07 40.03 -36.80
C PRO A 523 13.99 38.60 -37.35
N GLN A 524 15.11 37.86 -37.34
CA GLN A 524 15.18 36.47 -37.81
C GLN A 524 14.41 35.49 -36.90
N ASP A 525 14.52 35.67 -35.58
CA ASP A 525 13.82 34.83 -34.61
C ASP A 525 12.32 35.11 -34.65
N TYR A 526 11.94 36.38 -34.83
CA TYR A 526 10.55 36.81 -35.03
C TYR A 526 9.94 36.17 -36.29
N LEU A 527 10.65 36.21 -37.42
CA LEU A 527 10.20 35.55 -38.66
C LEU A 527 10.01 34.05 -38.45
N THR A 528 10.95 33.39 -37.77
CA THR A 528 10.88 31.96 -37.47
C THR A 528 9.70 31.62 -36.56
N LEU A 529 9.46 32.44 -35.52
CA LEU A 529 8.35 32.30 -34.61
C LEU A 529 7.03 32.46 -35.36
N LEU A 530 6.90 33.48 -36.22
CA LEU A 530 5.68 33.75 -37.00
C LEU A 530 5.40 32.62 -38.00
N GLN A 531 6.41 32.15 -38.74
CA GLN A 531 6.27 31.00 -39.65
C GLN A 531 5.80 29.74 -38.92
N LYS A 532 6.38 29.44 -37.75
CA LYS A 532 5.94 28.30 -36.93
C LYS A 532 4.52 28.49 -36.44
N SER A 533 4.17 29.69 -35.98
CA SER A 533 2.83 30.03 -35.49
C SER A 533 1.79 29.88 -36.59
N HIS A 534 2.04 30.43 -37.78
CA HIS A 534 1.18 30.28 -38.96
C HIS A 534 0.97 28.80 -39.34
N ARG A 535 2.04 27.98 -39.33
CA ARG A 535 1.96 26.54 -39.59
C ARG A 535 1.24 25.76 -38.49
N ARG A 536 1.29 26.22 -37.24
CA ARG A 536 0.60 25.60 -36.08
C ARG A 536 -0.89 25.90 -36.12
N PHE A 537 -1.27 27.14 -36.39
CA PHE A 537 -2.66 27.59 -36.47
C PHE A 537 -3.28 27.39 -37.86
N HIS A 538 -2.72 26.50 -38.68
CA HIS A 538 -3.34 26.18 -39.97
C HIS A 538 -4.65 25.40 -39.76
N PRO A 539 -5.80 25.84 -40.31
CA PRO A 539 -7.11 25.29 -40.00
C PRO A 539 -7.20 23.77 -40.28
N ASP A 540 -6.53 23.30 -41.34
CA ASP A 540 -6.52 21.88 -41.70
C ASP A 540 -5.91 20.97 -40.61
N LYS A 541 -4.85 21.43 -39.92
CA LYS A 541 -4.24 20.64 -38.82
C LYS A 541 -5.11 20.59 -37.58
N TRP A 542 -5.91 21.63 -37.36
CA TRP A 542 -6.77 21.74 -36.19
C TRP A 542 -8.03 20.89 -36.32
N ARG A 543 -8.58 20.73 -37.52
CA ARG A 543 -9.73 19.85 -37.77
C ARG A 543 -9.54 18.41 -37.27
N SER A 544 -8.32 17.88 -37.31
CA SER A 544 -8.04 16.54 -36.77
C SER A 544 -7.91 16.52 -35.24
N ARG A 545 -7.28 17.55 -34.65
CA ARG A 545 -7.07 17.66 -33.20
C ARG A 545 -8.37 17.98 -32.45
N LEU A 546 -9.24 18.81 -33.01
CA LEU A 546 -10.52 19.20 -32.42
C LEU A 546 -11.48 18.01 -32.25
N ARG A 547 -11.32 16.94 -33.05
CA ARG A 547 -12.10 15.68 -32.87
C ARG A 547 -11.83 14.97 -31.55
N THR A 548 -10.72 15.29 -30.87
CA THR A 548 -10.38 14.69 -29.56
C THR A 548 -11.09 15.41 -28.40
N VAL A 549 -11.66 16.60 -28.62
CA VAL A 549 -12.43 17.34 -27.62
C VAL A 549 -13.78 16.65 -27.45
N GLY A 550 -14.12 16.25 -26.23
CA GLY A 550 -15.35 15.51 -25.93
C GLY A 550 -16.61 16.37 -25.94
N ASP A 551 -16.49 17.64 -25.56
CA ASP A 551 -17.60 18.61 -25.55
C ASP A 551 -17.69 19.34 -26.90
N GLU A 552 -18.87 19.34 -27.51
CA GLU A 552 -19.11 20.00 -28.79
C GLU A 552 -19.06 21.53 -28.64
N THR A 553 -19.52 22.06 -27.51
CA THR A 553 -19.55 23.52 -27.28
C THR A 553 -18.13 24.07 -27.14
N GLU A 554 -17.29 23.42 -26.33
CA GLU A 554 -15.87 23.75 -26.22
C GLU A 554 -15.15 23.59 -27.56
N ARG A 555 -15.50 22.57 -28.35
CA ARG A 555 -14.94 22.36 -29.70
C ARG A 555 -15.25 23.53 -30.63
N GLU A 556 -16.50 23.98 -30.68
CA GLU A 556 -16.92 25.13 -31.50
C GLU A 556 -16.18 26.40 -31.07
N PHE A 557 -16.06 26.64 -29.77
CA PHE A 557 -15.31 27.78 -29.23
C PHE A 557 -13.83 27.72 -29.60
N LEU A 558 -13.17 26.56 -29.45
CA LEU A 558 -11.77 26.39 -29.85
C LEU A 558 -11.58 26.58 -31.36
N GLU A 559 -12.50 26.09 -32.18
CA GLU A 559 -12.47 26.27 -33.63
C GLU A 559 -12.56 27.75 -34.01
N LEU A 560 -13.48 28.50 -33.40
CA LEU A 560 -13.61 29.95 -33.59
C LEU A 560 -12.32 30.69 -33.21
N GLY A 561 -11.76 30.40 -32.02
CA GLY A 561 -10.52 31.01 -31.56
C GLY A 561 -9.33 30.73 -32.48
N VAL A 562 -9.17 29.48 -32.93
CA VAL A 562 -8.12 29.07 -33.87
C VAL A 562 -8.27 29.77 -35.21
N ASN A 563 -9.49 29.85 -35.75
CA ASN A 563 -9.76 30.53 -37.01
C ASN A 563 -9.45 32.02 -36.92
N SER A 564 -9.83 32.68 -35.82
CA SER A 564 -9.48 34.08 -35.56
C SER A 564 -7.97 34.30 -35.52
N VAL A 565 -7.22 33.44 -34.81
CA VAL A 565 -5.75 33.49 -34.75
C VAL A 565 -5.14 33.27 -36.14
N ALA A 566 -5.60 32.25 -36.88
CA ALA A 566 -5.10 31.93 -38.20
C ALA A 566 -5.26 33.11 -39.17
N GLN A 567 -6.46 33.69 -39.21
CA GLN A 567 -6.79 34.81 -40.07
C GLN A 567 -5.98 36.06 -39.72
N ALA A 568 -5.76 36.35 -38.42
CA ALA A 568 -4.95 37.49 -37.98
C ALA A 568 -3.46 37.32 -38.28
N ILE A 569 -2.92 36.09 -38.21
CA ILE A 569 -1.50 35.83 -38.49
C ILE A 569 -1.18 35.89 -39.99
N THR A 570 -2.11 35.48 -40.86
CA THR A 570 -1.89 35.44 -42.32
C THR A 570 -1.39 36.77 -42.93
N PRO A 571 -2.03 37.93 -42.71
CA PRO A 571 -1.54 39.20 -43.28
C PRO A 571 -0.19 39.61 -42.71
N ILE A 572 0.03 39.47 -41.41
CA ILE A 572 1.32 39.76 -40.75
C ILE A 572 2.44 38.93 -41.39
N TRP A 573 2.17 37.65 -41.68
CA TRP A 573 3.12 36.75 -42.32
C TRP A 573 3.38 37.10 -43.79
N GLN A 574 2.35 37.54 -44.53
CA GLN A 574 2.48 37.97 -45.92
C GLN A 574 3.31 39.25 -46.06
N GLU A 575 3.19 40.21 -45.15
CA GLU A 575 3.97 41.46 -45.16
C GLU A 575 5.47 41.26 -44.94
N LEU A 576 5.87 40.13 -44.32
CA LEU A 576 7.26 39.81 -44.00
C LEU A 576 7.92 38.88 -45.01
N ARG A 577 7.14 38.37 -45.96
CA ARG A 577 7.60 37.50 -47.04
C ARG A 577 7.98 38.34 -48.25
#